data_AF-A0A378LR93-F1
#
_entry.id   AF-A0A378LR93-F1
#
_cell.length_a   1.000
_cell.length_b   1.000
_cell.length_c   1.000
_cell.angle_alpha   90.00
_cell.angle_beta   90.00
_cell.angle_gamma   90.00
#
_symmetry.space_group_name_H-M   'P 1'
#
loop_
_entity.id
_entity.type
_entity.pdbx_description
1 polymer ?
#
loop_
_entity_poly.entity_id
_entity_poly.type
_entity_poly.pdbx_seq_one_letter_code
_entity_poly.pdbx_strand_id
1 'polypeptide(L)'
;MKRFHIHIGVNNLADSIRFYNALFGSKPVKEKSDYAKWMLDDPRINFAISTRAGKHGVEHLGIQVDDAAELETLRKQFSEANISTHSDGETTCCYAKSEKSWVNDPNGIAWEAYHTMEDAQFFSGEKTTESVCCMPEKSTATSCCDTKTTGCCG
;
A
#
# COMPACT_ATOMS: atom_id res chain seq x y z
N MET A 1 11.56 -13.20 -10.42
CA MET A 1 10.11 -13.56 -10.38
C MET A 1 9.43 -12.51 -9.52
N LYS A 2 8.23 -12.04 -9.86
CA LYS A 2 7.54 -11.01 -9.06
C LYS A 2 6.90 -11.62 -7.81
N ARG A 3 6.81 -10.86 -6.71
CA ARG A 3 6.26 -11.31 -5.41
C ARG A 3 4.96 -10.58 -5.15
N PHE A 4 3.91 -11.32 -4.78
CA PHE A 4 2.65 -10.69 -4.41
C PHE A 4 2.80 -9.99 -3.06
N HIS A 5 2.32 -8.76 -2.97
CA HIS A 5 2.29 -7.99 -1.74
C HIS A 5 0.85 -7.78 -1.28
N ILE A 6 0.66 -7.88 0.03
CA ILE A 6 -0.59 -7.50 0.69
C ILE A 6 -0.27 -6.85 2.03
N HIS A 7 -0.93 -5.73 2.29
CA HIS A 7 -0.91 -5.07 3.59
C HIS A 7 -2.30 -5.12 4.20
N ILE A 8 -2.40 -5.66 5.41
CA ILE A 8 -3.66 -5.77 6.16
C ILE A 8 -3.63 -4.87 7.39
N GLY A 9 -4.66 -4.05 7.53
CA GLY A 9 -4.93 -3.32 8.75
C GLY A 9 -5.50 -4.21 9.84
N VAL A 10 -4.87 -4.21 11.02
CA VAL A 10 -5.25 -5.09 12.14
C VAL A 10 -5.53 -4.29 13.43
N ASN A 11 -6.41 -4.84 14.28
CA ASN A 11 -6.76 -4.24 15.58
C ASN A 11 -5.64 -4.39 16.61
N ASN A 12 -5.15 -5.61 16.76
CA ASN A 12 -4.13 -5.96 17.74
C ASN A 12 -3.00 -6.67 17.03
N LEU A 13 -1.81 -6.06 17.06
CA LEU A 13 -0.65 -6.59 16.37
C LEU A 13 -0.22 -7.94 16.96
N ALA A 14 -0.14 -8.05 18.28
CA ALA A 14 0.34 -9.26 18.94
C ALA A 14 -0.56 -10.47 18.67
N ASP A 15 -1.88 -10.28 18.70
CA ASP A 15 -2.85 -11.33 18.39
C ASP A 15 -2.75 -11.77 16.93
N SER A 16 -2.58 -10.80 16.03
CA SER A 16 -2.43 -11.04 14.60
C SER A 16 -1.11 -11.74 14.27
N ILE A 17 0.00 -11.36 14.89
CA ILE A 17 1.29 -12.06 14.74
C ILE A 17 1.16 -13.52 15.16
N ARG A 18 0.51 -13.81 16.30
CA ARG A 18 0.29 -15.19 16.74
C ARG A 18 -0.50 -15.99 15.70
N PHE A 19 -1.57 -15.41 15.16
CA PHE A 19 -2.37 -16.04 14.12
C PHE A 19 -1.58 -16.30 12.83
N TYR A 20 -0.92 -15.28 12.28
CA TYR A 20 -0.19 -15.41 11.01
C TYR A 20 1.06 -16.29 11.12
N ASN A 21 1.73 -16.31 12.28
CA ASN A 21 2.81 -17.28 12.52
C ASN A 21 2.31 -18.72 12.46
N ALA A 22 1.13 -19.00 13.02
CA ALA A 22 0.53 -20.33 12.94
C ALA A 22 0.08 -20.66 11.50
N LEU A 23 -0.49 -19.69 10.79
CA LEU A 23 -0.93 -19.86 9.40
C LEU A 23 0.23 -20.13 8.45
N PHE A 24 1.33 -19.39 8.57
CA PHE A 24 2.48 -19.49 7.67
C PHE A 24 3.55 -20.48 8.14
N GLY A 25 3.45 -20.98 9.37
CA GLY A 25 4.51 -21.78 9.99
C GLY A 25 5.86 -21.05 10.10
N SER A 26 5.86 -19.72 10.10
CA SER A 26 7.06 -18.89 10.05
C SER A 26 6.90 -17.62 10.88
N LYS A 27 8.02 -17.06 11.37
CA LYS A 27 8.05 -15.80 12.11
C LYS A 27 8.22 -14.62 11.14
N PRO A 28 7.79 -13.40 11.50
CA PRO A 28 8.03 -12.23 10.68
C PRO A 28 9.53 -11.99 10.53
N VAL A 29 9.96 -11.59 9.33
CA VAL A 29 11.33 -11.13 9.05
C VAL A 29 11.58 -9.73 9.60
N LYS A 30 10.52 -8.97 9.87
CA LYS A 30 10.58 -7.65 10.50
C LYS A 30 9.39 -7.47 11.44
N GLU A 31 9.69 -7.07 12.67
CA GLU A 31 8.70 -6.79 13.71
C GLU A 31 9.04 -5.45 14.37
N LYS A 32 8.01 -4.62 14.57
CA LYS A 32 8.02 -3.32 15.23
C LYS A 32 6.77 -3.23 16.12
N SER A 33 6.67 -2.18 16.94
CA SER A 33 5.55 -1.99 17.88
C SER A 33 4.16 -1.96 17.22
N ASP A 34 4.09 -1.62 15.93
CA ASP A 34 2.86 -1.40 15.17
C ASP A 34 2.88 -2.01 13.75
N TYR A 35 3.90 -2.82 13.45
CA TYR A 35 4.11 -3.38 12.13
C TYR A 35 4.79 -4.75 12.20
N ALA A 36 4.33 -5.70 11.39
CA ALA A 36 5.03 -6.95 11.16
C ALA A 36 5.00 -7.33 9.68
N LYS A 37 6.07 -7.98 9.21
CA LYS A 37 6.24 -8.41 7.82
C LYS A 37 6.81 -9.81 7.72
N TRP A 38 6.26 -10.61 6.82
CA TRP A 38 6.75 -11.93 6.43
C TRP A 38 7.17 -11.92 4.97
N MET A 39 8.22 -12.68 4.66
CA MET A 39 8.68 -12.95 3.30
C MET A 39 8.63 -14.46 3.11
N LEU A 40 7.60 -14.96 2.42
CA LEU A 40 7.30 -16.38 2.27
C LEU A 40 7.66 -16.84 0.86
N ASP A 41 8.33 -17.97 0.66
CA ASP A 41 8.65 -18.43 -0.70
C ASP A 41 7.59 -19.36 -1.31
N ASP A 42 6.80 -20.04 -0.47
CA ASP A 42 5.67 -20.89 -0.88
C ASP A 42 4.48 -20.70 0.08
N PRO A 43 3.43 -19.96 -0.32
CA PRO A 43 3.31 -19.16 -1.56
C PRO A 43 4.26 -17.95 -1.54
N ARG A 44 4.70 -17.49 -2.73
CA ARG A 44 5.66 -16.37 -2.86
C ARG A 44 5.02 -15.00 -2.56
N ILE A 45 4.99 -14.64 -1.28
CA ILE A 45 4.27 -13.47 -0.76
C ILE A 45 5.20 -12.59 0.10
N ASN A 46 5.01 -11.27 0.00
CA ASN A 46 5.43 -10.27 0.97
C ASN A 46 4.18 -9.83 1.74
N PHE A 47 4.01 -10.34 2.95
CA PHE A 47 2.81 -10.14 3.75
C PHE A 47 3.09 -9.14 4.86
N ALA A 48 2.33 -8.06 4.96
CA ALA A 48 2.49 -7.05 5.99
C ALA A 48 1.19 -6.82 6.76
N ILE A 49 1.32 -6.52 8.05
CA ILE A 49 0.21 -6.06 8.88
C ILE A 49 0.62 -4.84 9.68
N SER A 50 -0.34 -3.98 9.98
CA SER A 50 -0.11 -2.84 10.88
C SER A 50 -1.38 -2.40 11.61
N THR A 51 -1.20 -1.83 12.79
CA THR A 51 -2.28 -1.12 13.51
C THR A 51 -2.50 0.30 13.01
N ARG A 52 -1.61 0.80 12.13
CA ARG A 52 -1.66 2.16 11.59
C ARG A 52 -2.66 2.35 10.45
N ALA A 53 -3.12 1.27 9.82
CA ALA A 53 -3.85 1.25 8.54
C ALA A 53 -5.08 2.17 8.42
N GLY A 54 -5.59 2.77 9.50
CA GLY A 54 -6.81 3.59 9.50
C GLY A 54 -8.09 2.82 9.15
N LYS A 55 -7.97 1.58 8.67
CA LYS A 55 -9.02 0.65 8.26
C LYS A 55 -8.65 -0.78 8.66
N HIS A 56 -9.67 -1.60 8.92
CA HIS A 56 -9.49 -3.03 9.16
C HIS A 56 -9.67 -3.82 7.86
N GLY A 57 -8.87 -4.87 7.69
CA GLY A 57 -8.90 -5.70 6.48
C GLY A 57 -7.85 -5.29 5.46
N VAL A 58 -8.07 -5.66 4.19
CA VAL A 58 -7.14 -5.37 3.10
C VAL A 58 -7.05 -3.86 2.91
N GLU A 59 -5.85 -3.32 3.13
CA GLU A 59 -5.58 -1.89 2.98
C GLU A 59 -5.13 -1.60 1.54
N HIS A 60 -4.06 -2.26 1.10
CA HIS A 60 -3.62 -2.26 -0.29
C HIS A 60 -3.01 -3.60 -0.72
N LEU A 61 -2.91 -3.77 -2.02
CA LEU A 61 -2.26 -4.89 -2.69
C LEU A 61 -1.02 -4.40 -3.44
N GLY A 62 -0.15 -5.31 -3.85
CA GLY A 62 0.96 -4.90 -4.68
C GLY A 62 1.72 -6.02 -5.36
N ILE A 63 2.64 -5.60 -6.22
CA ILE A 63 3.59 -6.44 -6.93
C ILE A 63 4.98 -5.90 -6.63
N GLN A 64 5.71 -6.64 -5.79
CA GLN A 64 7.13 -6.40 -5.57
C GLN A 64 7.92 -7.03 -6.70
N VAL A 65 8.76 -6.24 -7.36
CA VAL A 65 9.67 -6.68 -8.40
C VAL A 65 11.09 -6.83 -7.85
N ASP A 66 11.93 -7.60 -8.56
CA ASP A 66 13.29 -7.88 -8.12
C ASP A 66 14.29 -6.78 -8.58
N ASP A 67 13.94 -5.99 -9.61
CA ASP A 67 14.80 -4.91 -10.13
C ASP A 67 14.00 -3.75 -10.76
N ALA A 68 14.71 -2.66 -11.09
CA ALA A 68 14.13 -1.46 -11.69
C ALA A 68 13.60 -1.68 -13.13
N ALA A 69 14.20 -2.58 -13.91
CA ALA A 69 13.74 -2.84 -15.28
C ALA A 69 12.38 -3.56 -15.28
N GLU A 70 12.16 -4.45 -14.32
CA GLU A 70 10.84 -5.05 -14.08
C GLU A 70 9.80 -4.01 -13.63
N LEU A 71 10.19 -3.01 -12.84
CA LEU A 71 9.30 -1.91 -12.44
C LEU A 71 8.91 -1.04 -13.63
N GLU A 72 9.88 -0.68 -14.48
CA GLU A 72 9.64 0.05 -15.74
C GLU A 72 8.72 -0.73 -16.68
N THR A 73 8.86 -2.06 -16.72
CA THR A 73 7.96 -2.92 -17.50
C THR A 73 6.51 -2.79 -17.03
N LEU A 74 6.25 -2.78 -15.71
CA LEU A 74 4.90 -2.60 -15.17
C LEU A 74 4.37 -1.18 -15.45
N ARG A 75 5.20 -0.15 -15.31
CA ARG A 75 4.82 1.23 -15.64
C ARG A 75 4.41 1.39 -17.09
N LYS A 76 5.16 0.76 -18.00
CA LYS A 76 4.83 0.75 -19.42
C LYS A 76 3.49 0.08 -19.68
N GLN A 77 3.22 -1.07 -19.05
CA GLN A 77 1.92 -1.76 -19.17
C GLN A 77 0.76 -0.87 -18.69
N PHE A 78 0.92 -0.18 -17.56
CA PHE A 78 -0.09 0.76 -17.08
C PHE A 78 -0.32 1.92 -18.06
N SER A 79 0.76 2.49 -18.60
CA SER A 79 0.66 3.57 -19.60
C SER A 79 -0.02 3.10 -20.90
N GLU A 80 0.35 1.93 -21.42
CA GLU A 80 -0.26 1.34 -22.63
C GLU A 80 -1.75 1.05 -22.44
N ALA A 81 -2.16 0.73 -21.21
CA ALA A 81 -3.55 0.52 -20.83
C ALA A 81 -4.31 1.82 -20.45
N ASN A 82 -3.68 3.00 -20.56
CA ASN A 82 -4.23 4.29 -20.11
C ASN A 82 -4.63 4.30 -18.62
N ILE A 83 -3.92 3.54 -17.78
CA ILE A 83 -4.10 3.56 -16.32
C ILE A 83 -3.25 4.70 -15.76
N SER A 84 -3.90 5.68 -15.10
CA SER A 84 -3.20 6.78 -14.45
C SER A 84 -2.41 6.28 -13.25
N THR A 85 -1.09 6.48 -13.27
CA THR A 85 -0.17 6.12 -12.19
C THR A 85 0.22 7.36 -11.38
N HIS A 86 0.25 7.22 -10.06
CA HIS A 86 0.93 8.17 -9.17
C HIS A 86 2.29 7.57 -8.79
N SER A 87 3.39 8.21 -9.20
CA SER A 87 4.73 7.74 -8.87
C SER A 87 5.31 8.59 -7.74
N ASP A 88 5.74 7.93 -6.66
CA ASP A 88 6.40 8.61 -5.54
C ASP A 88 7.91 8.75 -5.74
N GLY A 89 8.47 8.20 -6.83
CA GLY A 89 9.91 8.12 -7.05
C GLY A 89 10.63 7.30 -5.97
N GLU A 90 11.92 7.57 -5.76
CA GLU A 90 12.66 6.98 -4.62
C GLU A 90 12.13 7.56 -3.30
N THR A 91 11.52 6.72 -2.48
CA THR A 91 10.96 7.12 -1.18
C THR A 91 11.37 6.14 -0.07
N THR A 92 11.45 6.62 1.16
CA THR A 92 11.63 5.76 2.34
C THR A 92 10.30 5.59 3.03
N CYS A 93 9.65 4.44 2.85
CA CYS A 93 8.32 4.17 3.38
C CYS A 93 8.29 2.78 4.04
N CYS A 94 7.60 2.66 5.18
CA CYS A 94 7.42 1.38 5.87
C CYS A 94 8.76 0.66 6.21
N TYR A 95 9.77 1.44 6.66
CA TYR A 95 11.12 0.96 7.03
C TYR A 95 11.92 0.35 5.87
N ALA A 96 11.70 0.81 4.64
CA ALA A 96 12.51 0.45 3.50
C ALA A 96 12.64 1.62 2.51
N LYS A 97 13.80 1.76 1.88
CA LYS A 97 13.98 2.60 0.69
C LYS A 97 13.44 1.83 -0.50
N SER A 98 12.42 2.37 -1.16
CA SER A 98 11.76 1.72 -2.29
C SER A 98 11.41 2.74 -3.35
N GLU A 99 11.35 2.29 -4.59
CA GLU A 99 10.73 3.03 -5.67
C GLU A 99 9.33 2.48 -5.92
N LYS A 100 8.31 3.35 -5.92
CA LYS A 100 6.90 2.94 -5.95
C LYS A 100 6.11 3.61 -7.05
N SER A 101 5.11 2.89 -7.56
CA SER A 101 4.06 3.43 -8.42
C SER A 101 2.71 2.88 -8.00
N TRP A 102 1.77 3.80 -7.75
CA TRP A 102 0.43 3.51 -7.25
C TRP A 102 -0.61 3.66 -8.34
N VAL A 103 -1.57 2.74 -8.35
CA VAL A 103 -2.79 2.80 -9.16
C VAL A 103 -3.99 2.39 -8.30
N ASN A 104 -5.19 2.79 -8.73
CA ASN A 104 -6.43 2.24 -8.18
C ASN A 104 -7.05 1.32 -9.23
N ASP A 105 -7.54 0.16 -8.80
CA ASP A 105 -8.36 -0.67 -9.68
C ASP A 105 -9.74 -0.03 -9.92
N PRO A 106 -10.56 -0.58 -10.85
CA PRO A 106 -11.89 -0.04 -11.12
C PRO A 106 -12.84 -0.02 -9.90
N ASN A 107 -12.54 -0.78 -8.84
CA ASN A 107 -13.33 -0.85 -7.61
C ASN A 107 -12.75 0.00 -6.47
N GLY A 108 -11.65 0.71 -6.72
CA GLY A 108 -10.98 1.57 -5.75
C GLY A 108 -10.08 0.84 -4.76
N ILE A 109 -9.66 -0.40 -5.05
CA ILE A 109 -8.58 -1.07 -4.34
C ILE A 109 -7.26 -0.44 -4.78
N ALA A 110 -6.45 -0.02 -3.82
CA ALA A 110 -5.13 0.52 -4.10
C ALA A 110 -4.13 -0.61 -4.41
N TRP A 111 -3.33 -0.39 -5.45
CA TRP A 111 -2.26 -1.28 -5.89
C TRP A 111 -0.94 -0.52 -5.97
N GLU A 112 0.11 -1.09 -5.38
CA GLU A 112 1.49 -0.63 -5.58
C GLU A 112 2.31 -1.60 -6.44
N ALA A 113 3.04 -1.06 -7.41
CA ALA A 113 4.17 -1.74 -8.02
C ALA A 113 5.45 -1.13 -7.45
N TYR A 114 6.37 -1.96 -6.93
CA TYR A 114 7.55 -1.41 -6.28
C TYR A 114 8.78 -2.31 -6.34
N HIS A 115 9.94 -1.66 -6.27
CA HIS A 115 11.23 -2.27 -6.07
C HIS A 115 11.79 -1.81 -4.71
N THR A 116 12.05 -2.75 -3.80
CA THR A 116 12.69 -2.45 -2.52
C THR A 116 14.21 -2.49 -2.68
N MET A 117 14.86 -1.37 -2.40
CA MET A 117 16.31 -1.23 -2.52
C MET A 117 17.02 -1.61 -1.22
N GLU A 118 16.59 -1.04 -0.09
CA GLU A 118 17.30 -1.19 1.19
C GLU A 118 16.32 -1.19 2.37
N ASP A 119 16.68 -1.87 3.46
CA ASP A 119 15.97 -1.77 4.74
C ASP A 119 16.36 -0.46 5.45
N ALA A 120 15.37 0.31 5.90
CA ALA A 120 15.56 1.53 6.68
C ALA A 120 15.26 1.28 8.16
N GLN A 121 16.05 1.90 9.06
CA GLN A 121 15.80 1.80 10.51
C GLN A 121 14.65 2.68 10.99
N PHE A 122 14.35 3.75 10.24
CA PHE A 122 13.35 4.75 10.59
C PHE A 122 12.18 4.74 9.61
N PHE A 123 11.01 5.12 10.11
CA PHE A 123 9.83 5.37 9.29
C PHE A 123 9.84 6.84 8.88
N SER A 124 9.89 7.14 7.58
CA SER A 124 9.73 8.51 7.09
C SER A 124 8.31 8.69 6.54
N GLY A 125 7.54 9.51 7.24
CA GLY A 125 6.17 9.93 6.89
C GLY A 125 5.77 11.19 7.66
N GLU A 126 6.74 12.02 8.05
CA GLU A 126 6.51 13.20 8.87
C GLU A 126 6.12 14.41 8.00
N LYS A 127 4.92 14.33 7.42
CA LYS A 127 4.04 15.49 7.29
C LYS A 127 2.69 15.06 7.82
N THR A 128 2.17 15.85 8.76
CA THR A 128 0.90 15.71 9.47
C THR A 128 -0.31 15.67 8.52
N THR A 129 -0.49 14.57 7.82
CA THR A 129 -1.78 14.08 7.33
C THR A 129 -1.77 12.55 7.50
N GLU A 130 -2.91 11.97 7.83
CA GLU A 130 -3.08 10.55 8.17
C GLU A 130 -2.91 9.61 6.95
N SER A 131 -1.89 9.80 6.13
CA SER A 131 -1.56 8.89 5.04
C SER A 131 -0.78 7.69 5.58
N VAL A 132 -1.44 6.54 5.53
CA VAL A 132 -0.85 5.26 5.96
C VAL A 132 -0.14 4.65 4.75
N CYS A 133 1.15 4.33 4.93
CA CYS A 133 2.07 3.79 3.91
C CYS A 133 2.00 4.50 2.53
N CYS A 134 2.32 5.80 2.49
CA CYS A 134 2.60 6.54 1.25
C CYS A 134 1.54 6.40 0.15
N MET A 135 0.31 6.01 0.49
CA MET A 135 -0.78 6.01 -0.45
C MET A 135 -1.21 7.46 -0.66
N PRO A 136 -1.27 7.97 -1.91
CA PRO A 136 -1.77 9.30 -2.15
C PRO A 136 -3.20 9.41 -1.63
N GLU A 137 -3.49 10.44 -0.83
CA GLU A 137 -4.84 10.68 -0.33
C GLU A 137 -5.80 10.86 -1.51
N LYS A 138 -6.89 10.11 -1.50
CA LYS A 138 -7.95 10.22 -2.48
C LYS A 138 -8.59 11.61 -2.31
N SER A 139 -8.37 12.52 -3.26
CA SER A 139 -9.09 13.78 -3.28
C SER A 139 -10.58 13.46 -3.50
N THR A 140 -11.34 13.48 -2.42
CA THR A 140 -12.80 13.49 -2.52
C THR A 140 -13.17 14.86 -3.09
N ALA A 141 -13.31 14.94 -4.41
CA ALA A 141 -14.03 16.03 -5.04
C ALA A 141 -15.46 15.97 -4.50
N THR A 142 -15.76 16.83 -3.54
CA THR A 142 -17.13 17.10 -3.09
C THR A 142 -17.91 17.58 -4.31
N SER A 143 -18.69 16.67 -4.88
CA SER A 143 -19.68 16.96 -5.90
C SER A 143 -20.73 17.89 -5.29
N CYS A 144 -20.54 19.20 -5.43
CA CYS A 144 -21.57 20.21 -5.18
C CYS A 144 -22.64 20.13 -6.28
N CYS A 145 -23.51 19.12 -6.18
CA CYS A 145 -24.84 19.18 -6.77
C CYS A 145 -25.85 19.09 -5.63
N ASP A 146 -26.07 20.24 -5.00
CA ASP A 146 -27.17 20.43 -4.05
C ASP A 146 -28.46 20.63 -4.85
N THR A 147 -29.22 19.56 -5.02
CA THR A 147 -30.60 19.64 -5.49
C THR A 147 -31.50 20.05 -4.33
N LYS A 148 -31.86 21.33 -4.25
CA LYS A 148 -33.16 21.75 -3.70
C LYS A 148 -33.78 22.86 -4.53
N THR A 149 -34.79 22.46 -5.29
CA THR A 149 -35.91 23.28 -5.74
C THR A 149 -36.52 24.08 -4.60
N THR A 150 -36.51 25.43 -4.70
CA THR A 150 -37.68 26.30 -4.49
C THR A 150 -37.33 27.76 -4.80
N GLY A 151 -37.99 28.33 -5.83
CA GLY A 151 -38.64 29.65 -5.78
C GLY A 151 -37.84 30.96 -5.82
N CYS A 152 -38.12 31.72 -6.89
CA CYS A 152 -38.34 33.19 -6.96
C CYS A 152 -37.25 34.16 -7.46
N CYS A 153 -37.56 34.70 -8.65
CA CYS A 153 -37.56 36.11 -9.11
C CYS A 153 -36.26 36.89 -9.34
N GLY A 154 -36.20 37.50 -10.54
CA GLY A 154 -35.25 38.52 -10.98
C GLY A 154 -35.07 38.52 -12.48
#